data_AF-A0A8C0GZW6-F1
#
_entry.id   AF-A0A8C0GZW6-F1
#
_cell.length_a   1.000
_cell.length_b   1.000
_cell.length_c   1.000
_cell.angle_alpha   90.00
_cell.angle_beta   90.00
_cell.angle_gamma   90.00
#
_symmetry.space_group_name_H-M   'P 1'
#
loop_
_entity.id
_entity.type
_entity.pdbx_description
1 polymer ?
#
loop_
_entity_poly.entity_id
_entity_poly.type
_entity_poly.pdbx_seq_one_letter_code
_entity_poly.pdbx_strand_id
1 'polypeptide(L)'
;MKVLVIGLGGVTNGGKTTLAKRLRKQLPNCSILAQDDFFKPESEVEVDEHGFKQYDVLDALYMEEMVTSIRSWMKNPTGSSVSTTESKSTPVNLKSTEEVHILIVEGFLLYNYEPLNEVWDRRYFLTIPYEECKRRRSTRVYQPADGPGYFDGHVWPMYLKHKTEMEENTNNIVYLDGTKSEEDLFSYVYNDIMRELEAWKK
;
A
#
# COMPACT_ATOMS: atom_id res chain seq x y z
N MET A 1 6.81 21.52 9.88
CA MET A 1 6.84 20.48 8.83
C MET A 1 5.72 19.52 9.14
N LYS A 2 4.77 19.36 8.22
CA LYS A 2 3.64 18.44 8.38
C LYS A 2 3.91 17.20 7.52
N VAL A 3 3.49 16.03 7.98
CA VAL A 3 3.60 14.78 7.23
C VAL A 3 2.20 14.22 7.02
N LEU A 4 1.93 13.74 5.80
CA LEU A 4 0.69 13.06 5.42
C LEU A 4 1.02 11.62 5.06
N VAL A 5 0.49 10.67 5.81
CA VAL A 5 0.71 9.23 5.61
C VAL A 5 -0.57 8.59 5.09
N ILE A 6 -0.49 8.11 3.86
CA ILE A 6 -1.60 7.50 3.12
C ILE A 6 -1.35 6.00 3.04
N GLY A 7 -2.28 5.21 3.55
CA GLY A 7 -2.34 3.79 3.26
C GLY A 7 -3.05 3.53 1.94
N LEU A 8 -2.44 2.75 1.06
CA LEU A 8 -3.06 2.18 -0.14
C LEU A 8 -3.08 0.66 -0.02
N GLY A 9 -4.08 0.17 0.71
CA GLY A 9 -4.39 -1.24 0.89
C GLY A 9 -5.11 -1.84 -0.32
N GLY A 10 -5.31 -3.17 -0.28
CA GLY A 10 -6.18 -3.84 -1.24
C GLY A 10 -5.71 -5.20 -1.68
N VAL A 11 -6.58 -5.88 -2.41
CA VAL A 11 -6.37 -7.23 -2.95
C VAL A 11 -5.11 -7.32 -3.84
N THR A 12 -4.51 -8.51 -3.87
CA THR A 12 -3.41 -8.82 -4.80
C THR A 12 -3.82 -8.53 -6.26
N ASN A 13 -2.86 -8.06 -7.06
CA ASN A 13 -3.08 -7.62 -8.46
C ASN A 13 -4.20 -6.56 -8.66
N GLY A 14 -4.61 -5.86 -7.61
CA GLY A 14 -5.64 -4.81 -7.66
C GLY A 14 -5.20 -3.47 -8.26
N GLY A 15 -3.90 -3.27 -8.53
CA GLY A 15 -3.37 -2.04 -9.12
C GLY A 15 -2.72 -1.05 -8.14
N LYS A 16 -2.50 -1.45 -6.88
CA LYS A 16 -1.92 -0.62 -5.80
C LYS A 16 -0.62 0.09 -6.21
N THR A 17 0.42 -0.68 -6.54
CA THR A 17 1.74 -0.15 -6.91
C THR A 17 1.69 0.80 -8.12
N THR A 18 0.82 0.52 -9.11
CA THR A 18 0.64 1.38 -10.28
C THR A 18 0.05 2.73 -9.87
N LEU A 19 -1.03 2.72 -9.07
CA LEU A 19 -1.67 3.93 -8.56
C LEU A 19 -0.72 4.73 -7.66
N ALA A 20 0.00 4.08 -6.74
CA ALA A 20 1.00 4.74 -5.89
C ALA A 20 2.08 5.44 -6.71
N LYS A 21 2.69 4.74 -7.69
CA LYS A 21 3.70 5.30 -8.59
C LYS A 21 3.19 6.49 -9.39
N ARG A 22 1.92 6.45 -9.82
CA ARG A 22 1.28 7.54 -10.56
C ARG A 22 1.03 8.75 -9.67
N LEU A 23 0.49 8.55 -8.47
CA LEU A 23 0.29 9.61 -7.47
C LEU A 23 1.61 10.30 -7.11
N ARG A 24 2.68 9.52 -6.86
CA ARG A 24 4.02 10.07 -6.56
C ARG A 24 4.55 11.01 -7.64
N LYS A 25 4.24 10.77 -8.92
CA LYS A 25 4.68 11.65 -10.02
C LYS A 25 3.99 13.02 -10.02
N GLN A 26 2.83 13.13 -9.38
CA GLN A 26 1.97 14.33 -9.43
C GLN A 26 1.87 15.05 -8.08
N LEU A 27 2.17 14.36 -6.98
CA LEU A 27 2.17 14.92 -5.64
C LEU A 27 3.55 15.49 -5.27
N PRO A 28 3.62 16.68 -4.65
CA PRO A 28 4.89 17.24 -4.18
C PRO A 28 5.44 16.44 -3.00
N ASN A 29 6.77 16.38 -2.86
CA ASN A 29 7.45 15.79 -1.70
C ASN A 29 6.92 14.40 -1.30
N CYS A 30 6.62 13.56 -2.31
CA CYS A 30 5.98 12.26 -2.12
C CYS A 30 6.98 11.09 -2.18
N SER A 31 6.97 10.26 -1.15
CA SER A 31 7.71 9.00 -1.06
C SER A 31 6.74 7.80 -1.16
N ILE A 32 7.24 6.63 -1.57
CA ILE A 32 6.49 5.37 -1.54
C ILE A 32 7.28 4.34 -0.73
N LEU A 33 6.60 3.66 0.18
CA LEU A 33 7.07 2.47 0.87
C LEU A 33 6.18 1.28 0.49
N ALA A 34 6.76 0.22 -0.07
CA ALA A 34 6.03 -0.97 -0.51
C ALA A 34 6.16 -2.09 0.52
N GLN A 35 5.02 -2.67 0.93
CA GLN A 35 5.00 -3.81 1.87
C GLN A 35 5.73 -5.04 1.30
N ASP A 36 5.70 -5.22 -0.03
CA ASP A 36 6.39 -6.30 -0.72
C ASP A 36 7.92 -6.28 -0.50
N ASP A 37 8.51 -5.13 -0.12
CA ASP A 37 9.95 -5.02 0.20
C ASP A 37 10.31 -5.62 1.57
N PHE A 38 9.30 -5.97 2.39
CA PHE A 38 9.48 -6.48 3.75
C PHE A 38 9.18 -7.98 3.87
N PHE A 39 9.08 -8.71 2.75
CA PHE A 39 8.95 -10.17 2.80
C PHE A 39 10.19 -10.82 3.42
N LYS A 40 9.95 -11.80 4.28
CA LYS A 40 10.99 -12.70 4.80
C LYS A 40 11.58 -13.54 3.66
N PRO A 41 12.85 -13.97 3.77
CA PRO A 41 13.41 -14.91 2.80
C PRO A 41 12.60 -16.21 2.78
N GLU A 42 12.56 -16.88 1.62
CA GLU A 42 11.75 -18.09 1.42
C GLU A 42 12.01 -19.18 2.48
N SER A 43 13.24 -19.27 3.01
CA SER A 43 13.61 -20.22 4.06
C SER A 43 12.90 -20.01 5.39
N GLU A 44 12.40 -18.80 5.66
CA GLU A 44 11.66 -18.46 6.88
C GLU A 44 10.14 -18.52 6.69
N VAL A 45 9.66 -18.62 5.45
CA VAL A 45 8.23 -18.71 5.15
C VAL A 45 7.77 -20.17 5.29
N GLU A 46 6.88 -20.42 6.23
CA GLU A 46 6.33 -21.73 6.52
C GLU A 46 5.51 -22.29 5.34
N VAL A 47 5.34 -23.61 5.34
CA VAL A 47 4.53 -24.35 4.38
C VAL A 47 3.45 -25.09 5.16
N ASP A 48 2.20 -24.99 4.72
CA ASP A 48 1.09 -25.69 5.37
C ASP A 48 1.05 -27.20 5.03
N GLU A 49 0.07 -27.90 5.59
CA GLU A 49 -0.16 -29.34 5.35
C GLU A 49 -0.53 -29.67 3.90
N HIS A 50 -0.95 -28.68 3.10
CA HIS A 50 -1.28 -28.82 1.69
C HIS A 50 -0.11 -28.48 0.76
N GLY A 51 1.04 -28.08 1.32
CA GLY A 51 2.23 -27.71 0.56
C GLY A 51 2.24 -26.26 0.07
N PHE A 52 1.34 -25.40 0.58
CA PHE A 52 1.32 -23.98 0.21
C PHE A 52 2.22 -23.15 1.12
N LYS A 53 3.11 -22.36 0.50
CA LYS A 53 3.91 -21.35 1.21
C LYS A 53 2.99 -20.27 1.79
N GLN A 54 3.15 -19.95 3.06
CA GLN A 54 2.28 -19.02 3.77
C GLN A 54 2.67 -17.56 3.52
N TYR A 55 2.67 -17.07 2.27
CA TYR A 55 3.06 -15.68 1.95
C TYR A 55 1.99 -14.65 2.31
N ASP A 56 0.71 -14.97 2.11
CA ASP A 56 -0.39 -14.05 2.37
C ASP A 56 -0.78 -13.93 3.87
N VAL A 57 0.19 -13.98 4.81
CA VAL A 57 0.01 -13.73 6.26
C VAL A 57 1.03 -12.72 6.79
N LEU A 58 0.71 -12.06 7.91
CA LEU A 58 1.62 -11.11 8.57
C LEU A 58 2.96 -11.75 8.97
N ASP A 59 2.95 -13.03 9.35
CA ASP A 59 4.14 -13.77 9.76
C ASP A 59 5.18 -13.95 8.64
N ALA A 60 4.79 -13.77 7.37
CA ALA A 60 5.70 -13.80 6.23
C ALA A 60 6.43 -12.46 6.00
N LEU A 61 6.16 -11.44 6.81
CA LEU A 61 6.68 -10.09 6.66
C LEU A 61 7.47 -9.64 7.90
N TYR A 62 8.53 -8.87 7.70
CA TYR A 62 9.20 -8.12 8.77
C TYR A 62 8.40 -6.86 9.13
N MET A 63 7.19 -7.03 9.67
CA MET A 63 6.26 -5.92 9.94
C MET A 63 6.79 -4.89 10.96
N GLU A 64 7.59 -5.33 11.94
CA GLU A 64 8.25 -4.43 12.89
C GLU A 64 9.28 -3.51 12.20
N GLU A 65 10.01 -4.02 11.21
CA GLU A 65 10.92 -3.21 10.40
C GLU A 65 10.15 -2.20 9.56
N MET A 66 9.02 -2.62 8.98
CA MET A 66 8.12 -1.75 8.22
C MET A 66 7.59 -0.58 9.07
N VAL A 67 7.10 -0.87 10.29
CA VAL A 67 6.66 0.16 11.25
C VAL A 67 7.81 1.11 11.58
N THR A 68 9.01 0.57 11.81
CA THR A 68 10.20 1.35 12.11
C THR A 68 10.57 2.27 10.95
N SER A 69 10.52 1.79 9.71
CA SER A 69 10.74 2.60 8.51
C SER A 69 9.74 3.73 8.37
N ILE A 70 8.44 3.47 8.57
CA ILE A 70 7.38 4.48 8.49
C ILE A 70 7.58 5.54 9.57
N ARG A 71 7.76 5.14 10.84
CA ARG A 71 7.97 6.08 11.96
C ARG A 71 9.26 6.88 11.81
N SER A 72 10.31 6.29 11.23
CA SER A 72 11.56 7.00 10.94
C SER A 72 11.36 8.05 9.84
N TRP A 73 10.62 7.70 8.78
CA TRP A 73 10.25 8.64 7.72
C TRP A 73 9.40 9.81 8.28
N MET A 74 8.43 9.53 9.15
CA MET A 74 7.60 10.58 9.77
C MET A 74 8.42 11.58 10.60
N LYS A 75 9.50 11.12 11.27
CA LYS A 75 10.41 11.98 12.03
C LYS A 75 11.36 12.79 11.14
N ASN A 76 11.79 12.22 10.01
CA ASN A 76 12.77 12.83 9.11
C ASN A 76 12.49 12.50 7.63
N PRO A 77 11.46 13.12 7.02
CA PRO A 77 11.00 12.78 5.67
C PRO A 77 11.98 13.22 4.57
N THR A 78 12.92 14.13 4.86
CA THR A 78 13.95 14.60 3.93
C THR A 78 15.24 13.77 3.96
N GLY A 79 15.47 12.99 5.01
CA GLY A 79 16.70 12.21 5.22
C GLY A 79 16.54 10.69 5.10
N SER A 80 15.33 10.18 4.90
CA SER A 80 15.09 8.73 4.86
C SER A 80 15.38 8.14 3.47
N SER A 81 15.98 6.94 3.45
CA SER A 81 16.31 6.13 2.27
C SER A 81 15.13 5.48 1.56
N VAL A 82 13.89 5.90 1.85
CA VAL A 82 12.70 5.45 1.12
C VAL A 82 12.81 5.91 -0.33
N SER A 83 12.72 4.99 -1.30
CA SER A 83 13.08 5.20 -2.71
C SER A 83 12.62 6.55 -3.34
N THR A 84 13.45 7.57 -3.21
CA THR A 84 13.32 8.86 -3.89
C THR A 84 14.00 8.75 -5.25
N THR A 85 13.33 8.16 -6.23
CA THR A 85 13.78 8.35 -7.62
C THR A 85 13.49 9.79 -7.99
N GLU A 86 14.55 10.57 -8.15
CA GLU A 86 14.62 12.02 -8.39
C GLU A 86 13.50 12.56 -9.30
N SER A 87 12.64 13.40 -8.73
CA SER A 87 11.77 14.29 -9.48
C SER A 87 12.59 15.51 -9.89
N LYS A 88 12.85 15.68 -11.19
CA LYS A 88 13.41 16.93 -11.73
C LYS A 88 12.50 18.09 -11.36
N SER A 89 13.11 19.12 -10.81
CA SER A 89 12.53 20.36 -10.30
C SER A 89 11.74 21.14 -11.36
N THR A 90 10.64 21.76 -10.93
CA THR A 90 10.13 23.00 -11.50
C THR A 90 10.15 24.07 -10.41
N PRO A 91 10.66 25.29 -10.67
CA PRO A 91 10.79 26.30 -9.63
C PRO A 91 9.47 27.07 -9.52
N VAL A 92 8.54 26.57 -8.71
CA VAL A 92 7.47 27.42 -8.19
C VAL A 92 7.95 27.96 -6.85
N ASN A 93 8.37 29.23 -6.87
CA ASN A 93 8.78 29.99 -5.70
C ASN A 93 7.57 30.25 -4.79
N LEU A 94 7.17 29.24 -3.99
CA LEU A 94 6.19 29.35 -2.91
C LEU A 94 6.93 29.44 -1.58
N LYS A 95 7.64 30.55 -1.37
CA LYS A 95 8.12 30.92 -0.03
C LYS A 95 6.94 31.45 0.79
N SER A 96 6.09 30.57 1.34
CA SER A 96 5.30 30.79 2.58
C SER A 96 4.19 29.74 2.83
N THR A 97 4.48 28.44 2.80
CA THR A 97 3.54 27.43 3.31
C THR A 97 4.32 26.38 4.08
N GLU A 98 3.82 25.92 5.22
CA GLU A 98 4.40 24.77 5.93
C GLU A 98 4.63 23.63 4.94
N GLU A 99 5.89 23.24 4.75
CA GLU A 99 6.24 22.17 3.81
C GLU A 99 5.60 20.86 4.29
N VAL A 100 4.71 20.31 3.44
CA VAL A 100 4.05 19.01 3.67
C VAL A 100 4.83 17.94 2.91
N HIS A 101 5.18 16.86 3.60
CA HIS A 101 5.75 15.66 2.99
C HIS A 101 4.69 14.56 2.96
N ILE A 102 4.64 13.78 1.89
CA ILE A 102 3.62 12.75 1.69
C ILE A 102 4.30 11.38 1.64
N LEU A 103 3.81 10.43 2.42
CA LEU A 103 4.21 9.03 2.33
C LEU A 103 3.02 8.21 1.88
N ILE A 104 3.17 7.51 0.76
CA ILE A 104 2.24 6.47 0.35
C ILE A 104 2.83 5.14 0.80
N VAL A 105 2.13 4.46 1.70
CA VAL A 105 2.44 3.07 2.06
C VAL A 105 1.48 2.17 1.30
N GLU A 106 2.01 1.29 0.45
CA GLU A 106 1.18 0.42 -0.39
C GLU A 106 1.46 -1.06 -0.08
N GLY A 107 0.41 -1.86 0.02
CA GLY A 107 0.52 -3.24 0.48
C GLY A 107 -0.83 -3.95 0.54
N PHE A 108 -0.83 -5.27 0.72
CA PHE A 108 -2.07 -6.06 0.74
C PHE A 108 -2.55 -6.39 2.17
N LEU A 109 -1.69 -6.21 3.18
CA LEU A 109 -1.95 -6.52 4.59
C LEU A 109 -1.73 -5.32 5.54
N LEU A 110 -1.94 -4.09 5.05
CA LEU A 110 -1.61 -2.88 5.82
C LEU A 110 -2.51 -2.65 7.06
N TYR A 111 -3.78 -3.02 6.96
CA TYR A 111 -4.82 -2.63 7.94
C TYR A 111 -5.16 -3.74 8.93
N ASN A 112 -4.44 -4.87 8.89
CA ASN A 112 -4.58 -5.98 9.83
C ASN A 112 -3.48 -5.96 10.90
N TYR A 113 -2.58 -4.96 10.87
CA TYR A 113 -1.46 -4.85 11.80
C TYR A 113 -1.65 -3.68 12.76
N GLU A 114 -1.99 -3.99 14.01
CA GLU A 114 -2.33 -3.00 15.04
C GLU A 114 -1.29 -1.86 15.19
N PRO A 115 0.04 -2.12 15.19
CA PRO A 115 1.03 -1.04 15.29
C PRO A 115 0.99 0.03 14.19
N LEU A 116 0.32 -0.25 13.06
CA LEU A 116 0.11 0.70 11.98
C LEU A 116 -1.20 1.50 12.11
N ASN A 117 -2.13 1.14 12.99
CA ASN A 117 -3.44 1.77 13.06
C ASN A 117 -3.37 3.29 13.28
N GLU A 118 -2.40 3.75 14.07
CA GLU A 118 -2.25 5.16 14.43
C GLU A 118 -1.45 5.98 13.41
N VAL A 119 -0.81 5.35 12.40
CA VAL A 119 0.02 6.08 11.45
C VAL A 119 -0.76 6.67 10.28
N TRP A 120 -2.02 6.26 10.08
CA TRP A 120 -2.78 6.57 8.86
C TRP A 120 -3.58 7.87 8.97
N ASP A 121 -3.29 8.83 8.10
CA ASP A 121 -4.15 10.01 7.91
C ASP A 121 -5.29 9.72 6.92
N ARG A 122 -5.03 8.89 5.91
CA ARG A 122 -6.02 8.47 4.91
C ARG A 122 -5.82 7.01 4.54
N ARG A 123 -6.92 6.27 4.37
CA ARG A 123 -6.92 4.84 4.03
C ARG A 123 -7.73 4.57 2.77
N TYR A 124 -7.11 3.96 1.77
CA TYR A 124 -7.77 3.48 0.56
C TYR A 124 -7.63 1.97 0.46
N PHE A 125 -8.65 1.28 -0.05
CA PHE A 125 -8.59 -0.17 -0.24
C PHE A 125 -9.11 -0.59 -1.61
N LEU A 126 -8.23 -1.10 -2.46
CA LEU A 126 -8.58 -1.62 -3.78
C LEU A 126 -9.23 -3.00 -3.69
N THR A 127 -10.40 -3.13 -4.30
CA THR A 127 -11.16 -4.39 -4.41
C THR A 127 -11.38 -4.73 -5.88
N ILE A 128 -11.30 -6.02 -6.22
CA ILE A 128 -11.76 -6.57 -7.50
C ILE A 128 -12.43 -7.93 -7.23
N PRO A 129 -13.38 -8.37 -8.07
CA PRO A 129 -14.01 -9.68 -7.93
C PRO A 129 -12.99 -10.83 -8.08
N TYR A 130 -13.31 -11.98 -7.47
CA TYR A 130 -12.51 -13.21 -7.50
C TYR A 130 -11.98 -13.56 -8.90
N GLU A 131 -12.88 -13.63 -9.89
CA GLU A 131 -12.52 -14.03 -11.26
C GLU A 131 -11.49 -13.09 -11.89
N GLU A 132 -11.67 -11.78 -11.71
CA GLU A 132 -10.74 -10.78 -12.24
C GLU A 132 -9.40 -10.82 -11.48
N CYS A 133 -9.43 -11.03 -10.15
CA CYS A 133 -8.22 -11.20 -9.37
C CYS A 133 -7.41 -12.41 -9.82
N LYS A 134 -8.06 -13.57 -9.95
CA LYS A 134 -7.45 -14.81 -10.41
C LYS A 134 -6.83 -14.65 -11.78
N ARG A 135 -7.58 -14.07 -12.73
CA ARG A 135 -7.14 -13.78 -14.09
C ARG A 135 -5.94 -12.84 -14.13
N ARG A 136 -5.91 -11.77 -13.32
CA ARG A 136 -4.76 -10.86 -13.25
C ARG A 136 -3.55 -11.53 -12.59
N ARG A 137 -3.75 -12.28 -11.50
CA ARG A 137 -2.68 -12.98 -10.78
C ARG A 137 -1.97 -13.98 -11.67
N SER A 138 -2.72 -14.76 -12.47
CA SER A 138 -2.13 -15.72 -13.41
C SER A 138 -1.26 -15.10 -14.50
N THR A 139 -1.31 -13.78 -14.72
CA THR A 139 -0.43 -13.08 -15.68
C THR A 139 0.87 -12.55 -15.07
N ARG A 140 1.00 -12.57 -13.73
CA ARG A 140 2.20 -12.11 -13.02
C ARG A 140 3.03 -13.32 -12.59
N VAL A 141 4.34 -13.26 -12.81
CA VAL A 141 5.28 -14.27 -12.32
C VAL A 141 5.83 -13.82 -10.96
N TYR A 142 5.61 -14.64 -9.94
CA TYR A 142 6.15 -14.46 -8.59
C TYR A 142 7.45 -15.26 -8.41
N GLN A 143 8.21 -14.92 -7.38
CA GLN A 143 9.39 -15.70 -6.95
C GLN A 143 9.25 -15.99 -5.45
N PRO A 144 9.05 -17.27 -5.06
CA PRO A 144 8.81 -18.43 -5.92
C PRO A 144 7.50 -18.31 -6.72
N ALA A 145 7.40 -19.05 -7.83
CA ALA A 145 6.19 -19.03 -8.66
C ALA A 145 5.01 -19.68 -7.93
N ASP A 146 3.79 -19.15 -8.16
CA ASP A 146 2.56 -19.73 -7.64
C ASP A 146 2.43 -21.20 -8.11
N GLY A 147 2.37 -22.14 -7.16
CA GLY A 147 2.14 -23.56 -7.44
C GLY A 147 0.70 -23.85 -7.91
N PRO A 148 0.42 -25.05 -8.47
CA PRO A 148 -0.94 -25.45 -8.82
C PRO A 148 -1.91 -25.30 -7.65
N GLY A 149 -3.06 -24.65 -7.89
CA GLY A 149 -4.09 -24.45 -6.87
C GLY A 149 -3.79 -23.37 -5.83
N TYR A 150 -2.61 -22.73 -5.84
CA TYR A 150 -2.20 -21.77 -4.81
C TYR A 150 -3.15 -20.59 -4.65
N PHE A 151 -3.71 -20.08 -5.76
CA PHE A 151 -4.68 -18.98 -5.69
C PHE A 151 -5.95 -19.36 -4.91
N ASP A 152 -6.50 -20.54 -5.20
CA ASP A 152 -7.76 -21.01 -4.63
C ASP A 152 -7.58 -21.56 -3.22
N GLY A 153 -6.44 -22.19 -2.96
CA GLY A 153 -6.13 -22.87 -1.71
C GLY A 153 -5.51 -21.97 -0.65
N HIS A 154 -4.84 -20.87 -1.04
CA HIS A 154 -4.14 -19.98 -0.10
C HIS A 154 -4.52 -18.52 -0.28
N VAL A 155 -4.22 -17.95 -1.44
CA VAL A 155 -4.30 -16.49 -1.68
C VAL A 155 -5.69 -15.92 -1.42
N TRP A 156 -6.72 -16.50 -2.05
CA TRP A 156 -8.07 -15.98 -1.96
C TRP A 156 -8.70 -16.23 -0.58
N PRO A 157 -8.59 -17.44 0.02
CA PRO A 157 -9.00 -17.65 1.41
C PRO A 157 -8.36 -16.66 2.39
N MET A 158 -7.05 -16.42 2.27
CA MET A 158 -6.35 -15.46 3.12
C MET A 158 -6.84 -14.04 2.89
N TYR A 159 -7.04 -13.62 1.63
CA TYR A 159 -7.64 -12.31 1.35
C TYR A 159 -9.02 -12.14 2.00
N LEU A 160 -9.92 -13.13 1.91
CA LEU A 160 -11.24 -13.06 2.53
C LEU A 160 -11.17 -12.98 4.05
N LYS A 161 -10.29 -13.79 4.67
CA LYS A 161 -10.03 -13.76 6.10
C LYS A 161 -9.59 -12.35 6.54
N HIS A 162 -8.52 -11.83 5.93
CA HIS A 162 -7.97 -10.53 6.27
C HIS A 162 -8.93 -9.38 6.00
N LYS A 163 -9.69 -9.44 4.89
CA LYS A 163 -10.71 -8.43 4.58
C LYS A 163 -11.78 -8.39 5.66
N THR A 164 -12.25 -9.56 6.11
CA THR A 164 -13.26 -9.66 7.18
C THR A 164 -12.73 -9.08 8.48
N GLU A 165 -11.54 -9.52 8.92
CA GLU A 165 -10.88 -9.01 10.12
C GLU A 165 -10.65 -7.49 10.06
N MET A 166 -10.27 -6.97 8.89
CA MET A 166 -10.07 -5.54 8.67
C MET A 166 -11.40 -4.77 8.77
N GLU A 167 -12.46 -5.27 8.13
CA GLU A 167 -13.79 -4.65 8.14
C GLU A 167 -14.40 -4.59 9.56
N GLU A 168 -14.07 -5.55 10.42
CA GLU A 168 -14.50 -5.59 11.82
C GLU A 168 -13.71 -4.64 12.73
N ASN A 169 -12.42 -4.44 12.46
CA ASN A 169 -11.51 -3.75 13.37
C ASN A 169 -11.10 -2.34 12.91
N THR A 170 -11.34 -1.98 11.65
CA THR A 170 -10.87 -0.72 11.05
C THR A 170 -12.00 0.11 10.48
N ASN A 171 -12.06 1.37 10.90
CA ASN A 171 -12.99 2.37 10.37
C ASN A 171 -12.30 3.30 9.34
N ASN A 172 -13.11 4.08 8.62
CA ASN A 172 -12.67 5.16 7.71
C ASN A 172 -11.80 4.70 6.52
N ILE A 173 -12.10 3.52 5.97
CA ILE A 173 -11.50 3.03 4.73
C ILE A 173 -12.34 3.50 3.54
N VAL A 174 -11.68 4.14 2.56
CA VAL A 174 -12.29 4.45 1.26
C VAL A 174 -12.06 3.28 0.31
N TYR A 175 -13.13 2.53 0.02
CA TYR A 175 -13.07 1.41 -0.92
C TYR A 175 -13.04 1.90 -2.37
N LEU A 176 -12.13 1.33 -3.14
CA LEU A 176 -11.90 1.63 -4.55
C LEU A 176 -12.19 0.39 -5.39
N ASP A 177 -12.91 0.59 -6.48
CA ASP A 177 -13.16 -0.45 -7.48
C ASP A 177 -11.96 -0.54 -8.44
N GLY A 178 -11.12 -1.56 -8.23
CA GLY A 178 -9.91 -1.82 -9.02
C GLY A 178 -10.17 -2.35 -10.43
N THR A 179 -11.45 -2.50 -10.84
CA THR A 179 -11.83 -2.80 -12.22
C THR A 179 -11.92 -1.54 -13.08
N LYS A 180 -11.97 -0.36 -12.47
CA LYS A 180 -11.95 0.93 -13.17
C LYS A 180 -10.61 1.19 -13.86
N SER A 181 -10.62 2.15 -14.77
CA SER A 181 -9.41 2.57 -15.46
C SER A 181 -8.39 3.19 -14.50
N GLU A 182 -7.11 3.14 -14.87
CA GLU A 182 -6.05 3.79 -14.11
C GLU A 182 -6.29 5.31 -13.96
N GLU A 183 -6.85 5.96 -14.98
CA GLU A 183 -7.19 7.39 -14.97
C GLU A 183 -8.28 7.71 -13.94
N ASP A 184 -9.35 6.91 -13.90
CA ASP A 184 -10.46 7.14 -12.98
C ASP A 184 -10.02 6.97 -11.52
N LEU A 185 -9.26 5.91 -11.24
CA LEU A 185 -8.71 5.64 -9.91
C LEU A 185 -7.75 6.75 -9.49
N PHE A 186 -6.84 7.14 -10.38
CA PHE A 186 -5.91 8.24 -10.13
C PHE A 186 -6.64 9.55 -9.86
N SER A 187 -7.56 9.95 -10.74
CA SER A 187 -8.29 11.21 -10.64
C SER A 187 -9.09 11.27 -9.34
N TYR A 188 -9.76 10.18 -8.95
CA TYR A 188 -10.49 10.13 -7.70
C TYR A 188 -9.57 10.30 -6.49
N VAL A 189 -8.52 9.48 -6.38
CA VAL A 189 -7.62 9.47 -5.21
C VAL A 189 -6.80 10.76 -5.13
N TYR A 190 -6.33 11.27 -6.26
CA TYR A 190 -5.59 12.52 -6.32
C TYR A 190 -6.46 13.69 -5.81
N ASN A 191 -7.67 13.84 -6.34
CA ASN A 191 -8.58 14.91 -5.92
C ASN A 191 -8.95 14.81 -4.44
N ASP A 192 -9.07 13.59 -3.92
CA ASP A 192 -9.32 13.35 -2.50
C ASP A 192 -8.14 13.77 -1.61
N ILE A 193 -6.92 13.39 -1.97
CA ILE A 193 -5.69 13.83 -1.29
C ILE A 193 -5.55 15.35 -1.34
N MET A 194 -5.84 15.98 -2.48
CA MET A 194 -5.75 17.44 -2.61
C MET A 194 -6.76 18.16 -1.71
N ARG A 195 -7.95 17.61 -1.49
CA ARG A 195 -8.92 18.16 -0.53
C ARG A 195 -8.43 18.06 0.91
N GLU A 196 -7.81 16.94 1.28
CA GLU A 196 -7.21 16.76 2.61
C GLU A 196 -6.06 17.76 2.84
N LEU A 197 -5.17 17.92 1.86
CA LEU A 197 -4.08 18.90 1.93
C LEU A 197 -4.59 20.35 2.03
N GLU A 198 -5.69 20.68 1.37
CA GLU A 198 -6.31 22.01 1.46
C GLU A 198 -6.97 22.24 2.84
N ALA A 199 -7.54 21.20 3.44
CA ALA A 199 -8.08 21.26 4.79
C ALA A 199 -6.99 21.55 5.84
N TRP A 200 -5.75 21.10 5.62
CA TRP A 200 -4.61 21.31 6.53
C TRP A 200 -4.01 22.72 6.49
N LYS A 201 -4.39 23.53 5.49
CA LYS A 201 -3.98 24.93 5.36
C LYS A 201 -4.88 25.89 6.15
N LYS A 202 -6.07 25.44 6.54
CA LYS A 202 -7.02 26.20 7.37
C LYS A 202 -6.67 26.05 8.83
#